data_AF-A0A519QH92-F1
#
_entry.id   AF-A0A519QH92-F1
#
_cell.length_a   1.000
_cell.length_b   1.000
_cell.length_c   1.000
_cell.angle_alpha   90.00
_cell.angle_beta   90.00
_cell.angle_gamma   90.00
#
_symmetry.space_group_name_H-M   'P 1'
#
loop_
_entity.id
_entity.type
_entity.pdbx_description
1 polymer ?
#
loop_
_entity_poly.entity_id
_entity_poly.type
_entity_poly.pdbx_seq_one_letter_code
_entity_poly.pdbx_strand_id
1 'polypeptide(L)'
;MTDLRTELGEAVGAAFAAEGVDPALARVTPSDRPDLADFQSNGALAAAKALKANPRELAGKVAARLEGDPRLASVEIAGPGFINLKIADAATFPASSRGLA
;
A
#
# COMPACT_ATOMS: atom_id res chain seq x y z
N MET A 1 -16.80 -10.89 -6.05
CA MET A 1 -16.59 -9.72 -5.18
C MET A 1 -15.21 -9.86 -4.59
N THR A 2 -14.28 -9.01 -5.00
CA THR A 2 -12.93 -8.96 -4.44
C THR A 2 -12.97 -8.12 -3.17
N ASP A 3 -12.30 -8.55 -2.10
CA ASP A 3 -12.23 -7.80 -0.84
C ASP A 3 -11.23 -6.64 -0.93
N LEU A 4 -11.48 -5.54 -0.20
CA LEU A 4 -10.66 -4.31 -0.23
C LEU A 4 -9.16 -4.59 -0.05
N ARG A 5 -8.81 -5.52 0.84
CA ARG A 5 -7.41 -5.91 1.06
C ARG A 5 -6.76 -6.47 -0.20
N THR A 6 -7.50 -7.26 -0.97
CA THR A 6 -7.00 -7.81 -2.24
C THR A 6 -6.78 -6.70 -3.26
N GLU A 7 -7.71 -5.76 -3.39
CA GLU A 7 -7.54 -4.64 -4.32
C GLU A 7 -6.39 -3.69 -3.93
N LEU A 8 -6.17 -3.49 -2.62
CA LEU A 8 -5.01 -2.78 -2.10
C LEU A 8 -3.71 -3.56 -2.36
N GLY A 9 -3.73 -4.88 -2.18
CA GLY A 9 -2.63 -5.76 -2.53
C GLY A 9 -2.22 -5.62 -4.00
N GLU A 10 -3.19 -5.54 -4.90
CA GLU A 10 -2.95 -5.31 -6.33
C GLU A 10 -2.35 -3.92 -6.59
N ALA A 11 -2.88 -2.87 -5.96
CA ALA A 11 -2.37 -1.51 -6.11
C ALA A 11 -0.94 -1.36 -5.59
N VAL A 12 -0.64 -1.90 -4.41
CA VAL A 12 0.70 -1.92 -3.83
C VAL A 12 1.63 -2.77 -4.72
N GLY A 13 1.17 -3.94 -5.19
CA GLY A 13 1.89 -4.77 -6.15
C GLY A 13 2.27 -4.02 -7.43
N ALA A 14 1.33 -3.29 -8.03
CA ALA A 14 1.59 -2.47 -9.21
C ALA A 14 2.61 -1.36 -8.92
N ALA A 15 2.53 -0.71 -7.75
CA ALA A 15 3.49 0.31 -7.35
C ALA A 15 4.92 -0.26 -7.15
N PHE A 16 5.05 -1.48 -6.61
CA PHE A 16 6.33 -2.20 -6.54
C PHE A 16 6.86 -2.60 -7.92
N ALA A 17 5.99 -3.13 -8.80
CA ALA A 17 6.37 -3.49 -10.18
C ALA A 17 6.91 -2.28 -10.97
N ALA A 18 6.33 -1.10 -10.75
CA ALA A 18 6.81 0.14 -11.36
C ALA A 18 8.18 0.62 -10.84
N GLU A 19 8.69 0.07 -9.74
CA GLU A 19 10.07 0.22 -9.25
C GLU A 19 11.00 -0.92 -9.70
N GLY A 20 10.53 -1.82 -10.56
CA GLY A 20 11.30 -2.98 -11.00
C GLY A 20 11.42 -4.07 -9.94
N VAL A 21 10.51 -4.10 -8.97
CA VAL A 21 10.43 -5.13 -7.92
C VAL A 21 9.36 -6.16 -8.29
N ASP A 22 9.59 -7.42 -7.94
CA ASP A 22 8.57 -8.45 -8.01
C ASP A 22 7.32 -8.09 -7.18
N PRO A 23 6.13 -7.94 -7.79
CA PRO A 23 4.89 -7.63 -7.08
C PRO A 23 4.52 -8.69 -6.04
N ALA A 24 5.03 -9.93 -6.13
CA ALA A 24 4.80 -10.96 -5.13
C ALA A 24 5.35 -10.58 -3.73
N LEU A 25 6.32 -9.66 -3.67
CA LEU A 25 6.86 -9.14 -2.41
C LEU A 25 5.94 -8.10 -1.75
N ALA A 26 5.01 -7.52 -2.50
CA ALA A 26 4.16 -6.39 -2.11
C ALA A 26 2.95 -6.79 -1.24
N ARG A 27 3.11 -7.79 -0.36
CA ARG A 27 2.00 -8.32 0.43
C ARG A 27 1.42 -7.25 1.36
N VAL A 28 0.10 -7.13 1.34
CA VAL A 28 -0.68 -6.28 2.25
C VAL A 28 -1.32 -7.16 3.32
N THR A 29 -1.17 -6.76 4.58
CA THR A 29 -1.75 -7.43 5.75
C THR A 29 -2.49 -6.42 6.62
N PRO A 30 -3.39 -6.84 7.52
CA PRO A 30 -3.86 -5.97 8.59
C PRO A 30 -2.67 -5.35 9.33
N SER A 31 -2.81 -4.09 9.73
CA SER A 31 -1.77 -3.38 10.47
C SER A 31 -1.58 -3.98 11.87
N ASP A 32 -0.33 -4.09 12.32
CA ASP A 32 -0.01 -4.40 13.72
C ASP A 32 -0.29 -3.22 14.67
N ARG A 33 -0.50 -2.02 14.09
CA ARG A 33 -0.85 -0.77 14.79
C ARG A 33 -2.16 -0.20 14.20
N PRO A 34 -3.32 -0.80 14.53
CA PRO A 34 -4.61 -0.39 13.98
C PRO A 34 -5.01 1.05 14.36
N ASP A 35 -4.36 1.61 15.38
CA ASP A 35 -4.48 3.02 15.77
C ASP A 35 -3.85 3.99 14.74
N LEU A 36 -2.84 3.53 14.00
CA LEU A 36 -2.10 4.35 13.02
C LEU A 36 -2.57 4.10 11.59
N ALA A 37 -2.86 2.85 11.23
CA ALA A 37 -3.28 2.45 9.89
C ALA A 37 -4.11 1.17 9.93
N ASP A 38 -4.95 0.96 8.93
CA ASP A 38 -5.81 -0.22 8.82
C ASP A 38 -5.02 -1.42 8.25
N PHE A 39 -4.17 -1.14 7.26
CA PHE A 39 -3.33 -2.13 6.60
C PHE A 39 -1.87 -1.69 6.57
N GLN A 40 -0.98 -2.66 6.34
CA GLN A 40 0.45 -2.43 6.21
C GLN A 40 1.02 -3.31 5.09
N SER A 41 2.03 -2.79 4.38
CA SER A 41 2.89 -3.59 3.49
C SER A 41 4.32 -3.63 4.01
N ASN A 42 4.86 -4.85 4.07
CA ASN A 42 6.21 -5.14 4.57
C ASN A 42 7.20 -5.47 3.44
N GLY A 43 6.75 -5.38 2.19
CA GLY A 43 7.49 -5.84 1.01
C GLY A 43 8.79 -5.10 0.74
N ALA A 44 8.88 -3.82 1.15
CA ALA A 44 10.03 -2.97 0.83
C ALA A 44 11.34 -3.49 1.44
N LEU A 45 11.27 -4.12 2.61
CA LEU A 45 12.42 -4.73 3.28
C LEU A 45 13.03 -5.88 2.44
N ALA A 46 12.17 -6.83 2.02
CA ALA A 46 12.60 -7.97 1.23
C ALA A 46 13.06 -7.54 -0.18
N ALA A 47 12.32 -6.63 -0.79
CA ALA A 47 12.61 -6.07 -2.11
C ALA A 47 13.94 -5.31 -2.15
N ALA A 48 14.17 -4.40 -1.21
CA ALA A 48 15.40 -3.64 -1.15
C ALA A 48 16.61 -4.51 -0.83
N LYS A 49 16.44 -5.59 -0.04
CA LYS A 49 17.49 -6.59 0.16
C LYS A 49 17.89 -7.28 -1.15
N ALA A 50 16.91 -7.64 -1.99
CA ALA A 50 17.17 -8.24 -3.30
C ALA A 50 17.87 -7.26 -4.26
N LEU A 51 17.49 -5.98 -4.21
CA LEU A 51 18.05 -4.92 -5.05
C LEU A 51 19.33 -4.27 -4.50
N LYS A 52 19.79 -4.64 -3.29
CA LYS A 52 20.86 -3.94 -2.54
C LYS A 52 20.61 -2.43 -2.43
N ALA A 53 19.35 -2.06 -2.23
CA ALA A 53 18.88 -0.69 -2.11
C ALA A 53 18.50 -0.35 -0.66
N ASN A 54 18.18 0.93 -0.41
CA ASN A 54 17.64 1.37 0.86
C ASN A 54 16.13 1.05 0.95
N PRO A 55 15.68 0.23 1.91
CA PRO A 55 14.27 -0.14 2.03
C PRO A 55 13.34 1.04 2.28
N ARG A 56 13.81 2.07 2.99
CA ARG A 56 13.01 3.26 3.29
C ARG A 56 12.81 4.14 2.05
N GLU A 57 13.83 4.23 1.21
CA GLU A 57 13.73 4.94 -0.07
C GLU A 57 12.77 4.22 -1.02
N LEU A 58 12.88 2.89 -1.14
CA LEU A 58 11.95 2.09 -1.93
C LEU A 58 10.51 2.25 -1.42
N ALA A 59 10.30 2.15 -0.11
CA ALA A 59 8.99 2.37 0.51
C ALA A 59 8.43 3.75 0.16
N GLY A 60 9.26 4.79 0.13
CA GLY A 60 8.82 6.14 -0.25
C GLY A 60 8.42 6.29 -1.69
N LYS A 61 9.15 5.66 -2.62
CA LYS A 61 8.74 5.65 -4.04
C LYS A 61 7.46 4.86 -4.28
N VAL A 62 7.25 3.78 -3.53
CA VAL A 62 5.99 3.03 -3.57
C VAL A 62 4.86 3.87 -2.98
N ALA A 63 5.07 4.50 -1.82
CA ALA A 63 4.09 5.36 -1.18
C ALA A 63 3.66 6.53 -2.09
N ALA A 64 4.61 7.21 -2.73
CA ALA A 64 4.34 8.31 -3.66
C ALA A 64 3.50 7.89 -4.89
N ARG A 65 3.53 6.61 -5.28
CA ARG A 65 2.65 6.09 -6.34
C ARG A 65 1.24 5.79 -5.86
N LEU A 66 1.07 5.58 -4.56
CA LEU A 66 -0.22 5.33 -3.92
C LEU A 66 -0.88 6.64 -3.47
N GLU A 67 -0.11 7.73 -3.37
CA GLU A 67 -0.65 9.09 -3.20
C GLU A 67 -1.59 9.42 -4.37
N GLY A 68 -2.89 9.45 -4.09
CA GLY A 68 -3.94 9.69 -5.09
C GLY A 68 -4.89 8.51 -5.31
N ASP A 69 -4.63 7.34 -4.71
CA ASP A 69 -5.62 6.27 -4.65
C ASP A 69 -6.80 6.73 -3.77
N PRO A 70 -8.03 6.85 -4.31
CA PRO A 70 -9.19 7.33 -3.54
C PRO A 70 -9.58 6.40 -2.40
N ARG A 71 -9.06 5.16 -2.37
CA ARG A 71 -9.25 4.22 -1.26
C ARG A 71 -8.42 4.54 -0.03
N LEU A 72 -7.40 5.39 -0.15
CA LEU A 72 -6.43 5.66 0.90
C LEU A 72 -6.60 7.09 1.41
N ALA A 73 -6.85 7.24 2.72
CA ALA A 73 -6.80 8.53 3.41
C ALA A 73 -5.36 9.03 3.51
N SER A 74 -4.42 8.13 3.82
CA SER A 74 -3.00 8.43 3.91
C SER A 74 -2.15 7.19 3.67
N VAL A 75 -0.92 7.45 3.21
CA VAL A 75 0.14 6.44 3.08
C VAL A 75 1.37 6.95 3.79
N GLU A 76 1.78 6.26 4.85
CA GLU A 76 2.89 6.70 5.71
C GLU A 76 3.99 5.65 5.78
N ILE A 77 5.24 6.10 5.88
CA ILE A 77 6.39 5.20 5.98
C ILE A 77 6.83 5.15 7.44
N ALA A 78 6.78 3.95 8.02
CA ALA A 78 7.25 3.69 9.37
C ALA A 78 8.55 2.87 9.38
N GLY A 79 9.40 3.16 10.38
CA GLY A 79 10.62 2.41 10.64
C GLY A 79 11.54 2.26 9.41
N PRO A 80 12.07 1.06 9.15
CA PRO A 80 13.03 0.82 8.06
C PRO A 80 12.40 0.78 6.66
N GLY A 81 11.07 0.84 6.52
CA GLY A 81 10.39 0.73 5.22
C GLY A 81 9.02 0.05 5.28
N PHE A 82 8.34 0.10 6.42
CA PHE A 82 6.95 -0.32 6.50
C PHE A 82 6.06 0.72 5.83
N ILE A 83 5.12 0.29 5.00
CA ILE A 83 4.18 1.17 4.33
C ILE A 83 2.83 1.01 5.01
N ASN A 84 2.45 2.01 5.80
CA ASN A 84 1.19 2.07 6.52
C ASN A 84 0.11 2.66 5.61
N LEU A 85 -1.02 1.97 5.49
CA LEU A 85 -2.12 2.31 4.60
C LEU A 85 -3.37 2.58 5.45
N LYS A 86 -3.80 3.84 5.47
CA LYS A 86 -5.04 4.23 6.15
C LYS A 86 -6.16 4.35 5.12
N ILE A 87 -7.29 3.71 5.38
CA ILE A 87 -8.41 3.69 4.45
C ILE A 87 -9.17 5.01 4.51
N ALA A 88 -9.55 5.51 3.34
CA ALA A 88 -10.45 6.65 3.22
C ALA A 88 -11.80 6.33 3.87
N ASP A 89 -12.37 7.28 4.61
CA ASP A 89 -13.76 7.14 5.03
C ASP A 89 -14.66 7.05 3.80
N ALA A 90 -15.74 6.27 3.89
CA ALA A 90 -16.73 6.10 2.82
C ALA A 90 -17.26 7.46 2.28
N ALA A 91 -17.26 8.52 3.10
CA ALA A 91 -17.66 9.87 2.71
C ALA A 91 -16.63 10.61 1.83
N THR A 92 -15.36 10.21 1.85
CA THR A 92 -14.26 10.83 1.09
C THR A 92 -14.10 10.18 -0.30
N PHE A 93 -14.71 9.02 -0.53
CA PHE A 93 -14.82 8.45 -1.86
C PHE A 93 -15.78 9.31 -2.70
N PRO A 94 -15.35 9.88 -3.84
CA PRO A 94 -16.34 10.33 -4.81
C PRO A 94 -17.19 9.10 -5.17
N ALA A 95 -18.50 9.21 -4.98
CA ALA A 95 -19.47 8.15 -5.22
C ALA A 95 -19.49 7.77 -6.71
N SER A 96 -18.48 7.03 -7.16
CA SER A 96 -18.29 6.63 -8.56
C SER A 96 -18.00 5.13 -8.66
N SER A 97 -18.58 4.32 -7.76
CA SER A 97 -18.75 2.88 -7.95
C SER A 97 -19.49 2.24 -6.78
N ARG A 98 -20.62 2.81 -6.35
CA ARG A 98 -21.63 1.97 -5.68
C ARG A 98 -22.48 1.36 -6.79
N GLY A 99 -22.09 0.17 -7.24
CA GLY A 99 -23.04 -0.74 -7.86
C GLY A 99 -24.10 -1.08 -6.82
N LEU A 100 -25.17 -0.28 -6.79
CA LEU A 100 -26.45 -0.72 -6.26
C LEU A 100 -26.99 -1.76 -7.24
N ALA A 101 -26.96 -3.01 -6.82
CA ALA A 101 -27.88 -4.05 -7.26
C ALA A 101 -28.42 -4.72 -6.00
#